data_AF-A0A7J7J4I8-F1
#
_entry.id   AF-A0A7J7J4I8-F1
#
_cell.length_a   1.000
_cell.length_b   1.000
_cell.length_c   1.000
_cell.angle_alpha   90.00
_cell.angle_beta   90.00
_cell.angle_gamma   90.00
#
_symmetry.space_group_name_H-M   'P 1'
#
loop_
_entity.id
_entity.type
_entity.pdbx_description
1 polymer ?
#
loop_
_entity_poly.entity_id
_entity_poly.type
_entity_poly.pdbx_seq_one_letter_code
_entity_poly.pdbx_strand_id
1 'polypeptide(L)'
;MLVQRKIFSESDDKVCLFTYGSTGTANELASGNNYEHISMERDLRKADWGLCSHIQNTIQATDHEVDFMDALIVTSTYLINQINSINDKKEKKKISEGRRLIMVFSNLDNPVATDVAEMKDIIEGFKDNKIEIHFIGPNLSSAAVEDDNQPGPSTGASNSSNGGILKRKQIIK
;
A
#
# COMPACT_ATOMS: atom_id res chain seq x y z
N MET A 1 -6.24 -10.96 6.21
CA MET A 1 -5.76 -10.59 7.56
C MET A 1 -6.33 -9.26 8.08
N LEU A 2 -6.16 -8.11 7.41
CA LEU A 2 -6.62 -6.80 7.96
C LEU A 2 -8.13 -6.74 8.23
N VAL A 3 -8.93 -7.15 7.25
CA VAL A 3 -10.41 -7.18 7.38
C VAL A 3 -10.83 -8.19 8.46
N GLN A 4 -10.25 -9.40 8.45
CA GLN A 4 -10.50 -10.42 9.47
C GLN A 4 -10.23 -9.90 10.88
N ARG A 5 -9.12 -9.18 11.10
CA ARG A 5 -8.79 -8.60 12.40
C ARG A 5 -9.86 -7.61 12.88
N LYS A 6 -10.40 -6.78 11.98
CA LYS A 6 -11.48 -5.83 12.31
C LYS A 6 -12.78 -6.55 12.70
N ILE A 7 -13.11 -7.65 12.01
CA ILE A 7 -14.27 -8.48 12.32
C ILE A 7 -14.10 -9.11 13.71
N PHE A 8 -12.97 -9.76 13.96
CA PHE A 8 -12.71 -10.45 15.24
C PHE A 8 -12.63 -9.51 16.44
N SER A 9 -12.17 -8.27 16.24
CA SER A 9 -12.15 -7.26 17.31
C SER A 9 -13.48 -6.53 17.49
N GLU A 10 -14.53 -6.94 16.78
CA GLU A 10 -15.84 -6.26 16.75
C GLU A 10 -15.71 -4.74 16.55
N SER A 11 -14.82 -4.34 15.65
CA SER A 11 -14.50 -2.93 15.44
C SER A 11 -15.71 -2.16 14.88
N ASP A 12 -15.90 -0.95 15.41
CA ASP A 12 -16.87 0.02 14.89
C ASP A 12 -16.44 0.67 13.57
N ASP A 13 -15.23 0.37 13.09
CA ASP A 13 -14.67 0.99 11.89
C ASP A 13 -15.49 0.62 10.65
N LYS A 14 -15.79 1.65 9.84
CA LYS A 14 -16.34 1.48 8.51
C LYS A 14 -15.21 1.35 7.49
N VAL A 15 -15.37 0.44 6.54
CA VAL A 15 -14.41 0.10 5.49
C VAL A 15 -15.16 0.10 4.15
N CYS A 16 -14.56 0.70 3.14
CA CYS A 16 -14.93 0.54 1.74
C CYS A 16 -13.78 -0.14 1.01
N LEU A 17 -14.04 -0.65 -0.19
CA LEU A 17 -13.04 -1.30 -1.03
C LEU A 17 -13.14 -0.75 -2.45
N PHE A 18 -12.00 -0.31 -2.96
CA PHE A 18 -11.82 0.05 -4.35
C PHE A 18 -10.74 -0.83 -4.96
N THR A 19 -10.91 -1.16 -6.23
CA THR A 19 -9.88 -1.76 -7.08
C THR A 19 -9.59 -0.81 -8.23
N TYR A 20 -8.32 -0.68 -8.58
CA TYR A 20 -7.88 0.03 -9.78
C TYR A 20 -7.11 -0.96 -10.66
N GLY A 21 -7.24 -0.81 -11.98
CA GLY A 21 -6.83 -1.80 -12.96
C GLY A 21 -7.92 -2.81 -13.32
N SER A 22 -9.16 -2.68 -12.84
CA SER A 22 -10.23 -3.63 -13.18
C SER A 22 -10.68 -3.52 -14.64
N THR A 23 -11.22 -4.59 -15.22
CA THR A 23 -11.80 -4.55 -16.57
C THR A 23 -12.97 -3.56 -16.68
N GLY A 24 -13.73 -3.39 -15.60
CA GLY A 24 -14.81 -2.42 -15.52
C GLY A 24 -14.40 -1.10 -14.88
N THR A 25 -15.27 -0.10 -15.02
CA THR A 25 -15.19 1.19 -14.34
C THR A 25 -16.49 1.39 -13.55
N ALA A 26 -16.37 1.57 -12.24
CA ALA A 26 -17.51 1.78 -11.36
C ALA A 26 -17.15 2.80 -10.26
N ASN A 27 -17.03 4.06 -10.66
CA ASN A 27 -16.79 5.17 -9.75
C ASN A 27 -17.51 6.44 -10.21
N GLU A 28 -17.68 7.40 -9.29
CA GLU A 28 -18.48 8.62 -9.52
C GLU A 28 -17.78 9.70 -10.36
N LEU A 29 -16.46 9.59 -10.54
CA LEU A 29 -15.67 10.55 -11.31
C LEU A 29 -15.41 10.10 -12.75
N ALA A 30 -15.73 8.85 -13.08
CA ALA A 30 -15.59 8.29 -14.41
C ALA A 30 -16.36 9.13 -15.43
N SER A 31 -15.64 9.76 -16.34
CA SER A 31 -16.22 10.61 -17.37
C SER A 31 -15.31 10.68 -18.59
N GLY A 32 -15.83 10.26 -19.75
CA GLY A 32 -15.00 10.07 -20.94
C GLY A 32 -13.90 9.05 -20.64
N ASN A 33 -12.65 9.44 -20.94
CA ASN A 33 -11.46 8.61 -20.74
C ASN A 33 -10.73 8.88 -19.40
N ASN A 34 -11.34 9.61 -18.48
CA ASN A 34 -10.73 9.93 -17.18
C ASN A 34 -11.28 9.02 -16.08
N TYR A 35 -10.42 8.63 -15.14
CA TYR A 35 -10.77 7.77 -14.00
C TYR A 35 -11.36 6.41 -14.41
N GLU A 36 -10.90 5.85 -15.54
CA GLU A 36 -11.29 4.53 -16.02
C GLU A 36 -10.60 3.40 -15.23
N HIS A 37 -11.15 2.19 -15.33
CA HIS A 37 -10.60 0.98 -14.71
C HIS A 37 -10.50 1.06 -13.17
N ILE A 38 -11.22 1.98 -12.55
CA ILE A 38 -11.36 2.13 -11.10
C ILE A 38 -12.80 1.76 -10.73
N SER A 39 -12.94 0.79 -9.84
CA SER A 39 -14.24 0.23 -9.44
C SER A 39 -14.38 0.19 -7.93
N MET A 40 -15.55 0.60 -7.45
CA MET A 40 -15.97 0.41 -6.06
C MET A 40 -16.52 -1.01 -5.91
N GLU A 41 -15.76 -1.85 -5.22
CA GLU A 41 -16.12 -3.24 -4.93
C GLU A 41 -17.01 -3.34 -3.67
N ARG A 42 -16.87 -2.38 -2.75
CA ARG A 42 -17.64 -2.34 -1.50
C ARG A 42 -17.87 -0.90 -1.05
N ASP A 43 -19.12 -0.60 -0.74
CA ASP A 43 -19.57 0.63 -0.09
C ASP A 43 -19.05 0.76 1.35
N LEU A 44 -19.03 1.99 1.88
CA LEU A 44 -18.51 2.29 3.21
C LEU A 44 -19.42 1.74 4.33
N ARG A 45 -19.06 0.59 4.90
CA ARG A 45 -19.80 -0.04 6.00
C ARG A 45 -18.91 -0.84 6.95
N LYS A 46 -19.46 -1.38 8.03
CA LYS A 46 -18.70 -2.26 8.94
C LYS A 46 -18.13 -3.46 8.20
N ALA A 47 -16.91 -3.86 8.57
CA ALA A 47 -16.28 -5.05 8.03
C ALA A 47 -17.10 -6.31 8.36
N ASP A 48 -17.26 -7.17 7.37
CA ASP A 48 -17.98 -8.44 7.51
C ASP A 48 -17.30 -9.57 6.73
N TRP A 49 -17.75 -10.80 6.97
CA TRP A 49 -17.24 -11.98 6.27
C TRP A 49 -17.50 -11.95 4.77
N GLY A 50 -18.52 -11.20 4.33
CA GLY A 50 -18.80 -10.96 2.91
C GLY A 50 -17.64 -10.25 2.22
N LEU A 51 -17.09 -9.20 2.82
CA LEU A 51 -15.91 -8.49 2.31
C LEU A 51 -14.68 -9.41 2.27
N CYS A 52 -14.48 -10.24 3.30
CA CYS A 52 -13.36 -11.21 3.30
C CYS A 52 -13.47 -12.22 2.16
N SER A 53 -14.66 -12.80 1.97
CA SER A 53 -14.92 -13.72 0.86
C SER A 53 -14.75 -13.05 -0.49
N HIS A 54 -15.20 -11.80 -0.64
CA HIS A 54 -15.06 -11.05 -1.88
C HIS A 54 -13.59 -10.83 -2.25
N ILE A 55 -12.77 -10.40 -1.30
CA ILE A 55 -11.33 -10.20 -1.52
C ILE A 55 -10.62 -11.50 -1.90
N GLN A 56 -11.01 -12.63 -1.30
CA GLN A 56 -10.34 -13.91 -1.51
C GLN A 56 -10.77 -14.62 -2.80
N ASN A 57 -12.05 -14.51 -3.16
CA ASN A 57 -12.65 -15.37 -4.18
C ASN A 57 -13.07 -14.62 -5.44
N THR A 58 -13.30 -13.30 -5.38
CA THR A 58 -13.86 -12.53 -6.50
C THR A 58 -12.81 -11.65 -7.19
N ILE A 59 -11.93 -11.00 -6.42
CA ILE A 59 -10.93 -10.08 -7.00
C ILE A 59 -9.91 -10.87 -7.80
N GLN A 60 -9.75 -10.52 -9.08
CA GLN A 60 -8.80 -11.13 -10.00
C GLN A 60 -7.82 -10.09 -10.54
N ALA A 61 -6.62 -10.54 -10.87
CA ALA A 61 -5.65 -9.71 -11.57
C ALA A 61 -6.07 -9.51 -13.04
N THR A 62 -5.60 -8.41 -13.60
CA THR A 62 -5.93 -7.90 -14.93
C THR A 62 -4.72 -7.16 -15.48
N ASP A 63 -4.72 -6.91 -16.80
CA ASP A 63 -3.59 -6.27 -17.49
C ASP A 63 -3.85 -4.77 -17.77
N HIS A 64 -4.82 -4.15 -17.09
CA HIS A 64 -5.09 -2.72 -17.27
C HIS A 64 -4.19 -1.89 -16.36
N GLU A 65 -3.43 -1.00 -16.99
CA GLU A 65 -2.60 -0.02 -16.30
C GLU A 65 -3.45 1.21 -15.95
N VAL A 66 -3.36 1.63 -14.69
CA VAL A 66 -4.09 2.78 -14.14
C VAL A 66 -3.15 3.58 -13.25
N ASP A 67 -3.24 4.90 -13.34
CA ASP A 67 -2.56 5.80 -12.41
C ASP A 67 -3.13 5.63 -10.99
N PHE A 68 -2.27 5.27 -10.04
CA PHE A 68 -2.71 5.09 -8.66
C PHE A 68 -3.18 6.41 -8.03
N MET A 69 -2.73 7.56 -8.54
CA MET A 69 -3.18 8.88 -8.09
C MET A 69 -4.65 9.11 -8.43
N ASP A 70 -5.10 8.70 -9.62
CA ASP A 70 -6.51 8.74 -10.00
C ASP A 70 -7.35 7.90 -9.04
N ALA A 71 -6.89 6.69 -8.70
CA ALA A 71 -7.55 5.83 -7.73
C ALA A 71 -7.64 6.48 -6.34
N LEU A 72 -6.61 7.23 -5.93
CA LEU A 72 -6.56 7.93 -4.65
C LEU A 72 -7.50 9.15 -4.63
N ILE A 73 -7.59 9.91 -5.72
CA ILE A 73 -8.53 11.02 -5.89
C ILE A 73 -9.97 10.49 -5.84
N VAL A 74 -10.27 9.43 -6.58
CA VAL A 74 -11.59 8.77 -6.56
C VAL A 74 -11.95 8.30 -5.15
N THR A 75 -11.04 7.60 -4.47
CA THR A 75 -11.29 7.04 -3.14
C THR A 75 -11.49 8.14 -2.09
N SER A 76 -10.66 9.19 -2.12
CA SER A 76 -10.76 10.31 -1.17
C SER A 76 -12.04 11.13 -1.38
N THR A 77 -12.40 11.39 -2.64
CA THR A 77 -13.64 12.09 -3.00
C THR A 77 -14.87 11.32 -2.54
N TYR A 78 -14.90 10.01 -2.81
CA TYR A 78 -15.96 9.14 -2.31
C TYR A 78 -16.05 9.16 -0.78
N LEU A 79 -14.92 9.03 -0.07
CA LEU A 79 -14.91 9.05 1.39
C LEU A 79 -15.51 10.36 1.95
N ILE A 80 -15.09 11.50 1.39
CA ILE A 80 -15.58 12.82 1.78
C ILE A 80 -17.08 12.94 1.50
N ASN A 81 -17.53 12.50 0.32
CA ASN A 81 -18.94 12.53 -0.07
C ASN A 81 -19.80 11.66 0.85
N GLN A 82 -19.35 10.45 1.19
CA GLN A 82 -20.04 9.58 2.12
C GLN A 82 -20.20 10.24 3.49
N ILE A 83 -19.13 10.83 4.05
CA ILE A 83 -19.19 11.53 5.34
C ILE A 83 -20.15 12.74 5.27
N ASN A 84 -20.11 13.48 4.15
CA ASN A 84 -20.95 14.66 3.97
C ASN A 84 -22.44 14.32 3.84
N SER A 85 -22.77 13.17 3.24
CA SER A 85 -24.13 12.67 3.03
C SER A 85 -24.85 12.19 4.31
N ILE A 86 -24.13 12.02 5.42
CA ILE A 86 -24.73 11.56 6.68
C ILE A 86 -25.67 12.64 7.24
N ASN A 87 -26.96 12.32 7.31
CA ASN A 87 -27.99 13.23 7.83
C ASN A 87 -28.00 13.31 9.36
N ASP A 88 -27.64 12.23 10.06
CA ASP A 88 -27.56 12.24 11.53
C ASP A 88 -26.35 13.07 11.98
N LYS A 89 -26.61 14.19 12.65
CA LYS A 89 -25.58 15.13 13.12
C LYS A 89 -24.61 14.49 14.13
N LYS A 90 -25.09 13.60 15.00
CA LYS A 90 -24.25 12.92 16.01
C LYS A 90 -23.34 11.91 15.33
N GLU A 91 -23.88 11.11 14.42
CA GLU A 91 -23.10 10.13 13.66
C GLU A 91 -22.06 10.84 12.77
N LYS A 92 -22.48 11.87 12.04
CA LYS A 92 -21.59 12.69 11.20
C LYS A 92 -20.45 13.27 12.02
N LYS A 93 -20.73 13.81 13.22
CA LYS A 93 -19.70 14.32 14.12
C LYS A 93 -18.74 13.22 14.58
N LYS A 94 -19.26 12.07 15.05
CA LYS A 94 -18.44 10.91 15.49
C LYS A 94 -17.48 10.46 14.39
N ILE A 95 -17.97 10.32 13.16
CA ILE A 95 -17.16 9.86 12.02
C ILE A 95 -16.19 10.96 11.56
N SER A 96 -16.62 12.22 11.55
CA SER A 96 -15.77 13.34 11.12
C SER A 96 -14.58 13.60 12.04
N GLU A 97 -14.73 13.32 13.33
CA GLU A 97 -13.67 13.41 14.36
C GLU A 97 -12.78 12.16 14.40
N GLY A 98 -13.21 11.06 13.80
CA GLY A 98 -12.45 9.82 13.71
C GLY A 98 -11.29 9.89 12.72
N ARG A 99 -10.42 8.86 12.76
CA ARG A 99 -9.31 8.70 11.82
C ARG A 99 -9.82 8.29 10.44
N ARG A 100 -9.29 8.94 9.39
CA ARG A 100 -9.56 8.60 7.99
C ARG A 100 -8.28 8.05 7.38
N LEU A 101 -8.29 6.77 7.03
CA LEU A 101 -7.10 6.09 6.52
C LEU A 101 -7.43 5.43 5.19
N ILE A 102 -6.67 5.79 4.16
CA ILE A 102 -6.62 5.07 2.89
C ILE A 102 -5.38 4.17 2.91
N MET A 103 -5.57 2.87 2.71
CA MET A 103 -4.48 1.91 2.52
C MET A 103 -4.39 1.56 1.04
N VAL A 104 -3.25 1.89 0.43
CA VAL A 104 -2.96 1.62 -0.98
C VAL A 104 -2.07 0.40 -1.07
N PHE A 105 -2.50 -0.58 -1.87
CA PHE A 105 -1.71 -1.76 -2.22
C PHE A 105 -1.30 -1.62 -3.68
N SER A 106 -0.01 -1.44 -3.96
CA SER A 106 0.50 -1.27 -5.32
C SER A 106 1.94 -1.74 -5.45
N ASN A 107 2.36 -2.03 -6.68
CA ASN A 107 3.76 -2.14 -7.08
C ASN A 107 4.37 -0.80 -7.54
N LEU A 108 3.56 0.25 -7.73
CA LEU A 108 3.98 1.58 -8.25
C LEU A 108 4.69 1.52 -9.62
N ASP A 109 4.37 0.51 -10.43
CA ASP A 109 5.01 0.31 -11.74
C ASP A 109 4.44 1.27 -12.80
N ASN A 110 3.19 1.70 -12.61
CA ASN A 110 2.50 2.55 -13.58
C ASN A 110 2.94 4.02 -13.43
N PRO A 111 3.08 4.75 -14.56
CA PRO A 111 3.39 6.16 -14.54
C PRO A 111 2.26 6.98 -13.92
N VAL A 112 2.65 8.07 -13.26
CA VAL A 112 1.72 9.07 -12.72
C VAL A 112 1.60 10.21 -13.72
N ALA A 113 0.37 10.53 -14.13
CA ALA A 113 0.07 11.61 -15.06
C ALA A 113 -0.06 12.98 -14.37
N THR A 114 -0.34 12.98 -13.05
CA THR A 114 -0.49 14.19 -12.23
C THR A 114 0.76 15.07 -12.25
N ASP A 115 0.58 16.37 -12.50
CA ASP A 115 1.69 17.33 -12.46
C ASP A 115 2.01 17.82 -11.03
N VAL A 116 3.09 18.61 -10.88
CA VAL A 116 3.56 19.10 -9.56
C VAL A 116 2.57 20.09 -8.92
N ALA A 117 1.86 20.89 -9.71
CA ALA A 117 0.90 21.86 -9.21
C ALA A 117 -0.36 21.15 -8.70
N GLU A 118 -0.90 20.23 -9.50
CA GLU A 118 -2.04 19.38 -9.13
C GLU A 118 -1.70 18.53 -7.90
N MET A 119 -0.49 17.97 -7.83
CA MET A 119 -0.06 17.20 -6.66
C MET A 119 -0.08 18.03 -5.38
N LYS A 120 0.27 19.33 -5.45
CA LYS A 120 0.21 20.22 -4.28
C LYS A 120 -1.22 20.39 -3.79
N ASP A 121 -2.16 20.62 -4.71
CA ASP A 121 -3.57 20.80 -4.38
C ASP A 121 -4.17 19.51 -3.79
N ILE A 122 -3.79 18.34 -4.34
CA ILE A 122 -4.18 17.03 -3.80
C ILE A 122 -3.66 16.83 -2.36
N ILE A 123 -2.38 17.16 -2.11
CA ILE A 123 -1.79 17.07 -0.77
C ILE A 123 -2.51 17.99 0.22
N GLU A 124 -2.83 19.21 -0.18
CA GLU A 124 -3.59 20.16 0.65
C GLU A 124 -4.99 19.63 0.95
N GLY A 125 -5.68 19.10 -0.06
CA GLY A 125 -6.97 18.45 0.10
C GLY A 125 -6.95 17.28 1.09
N PHE A 126 -5.92 16.43 1.07
CA PHE A 126 -5.79 15.35 2.05
C PHE A 126 -5.54 15.86 3.47
N LYS A 127 -4.71 16.90 3.63
CA LYS A 127 -4.44 17.51 4.93
C LYS A 127 -5.69 18.13 5.54
N ASP A 128 -6.43 18.91 4.75
CA ASP A 128 -7.66 19.58 5.19
C ASP A 128 -8.73 18.57 5.61
N ASN A 129 -8.81 17.45 4.89
CA ASN A 129 -9.73 16.37 5.20
C ASN A 129 -9.18 15.36 6.21
N LYS A 130 -7.99 15.56 6.78
CA LYS A 130 -7.33 14.67 7.74
C LYS A 130 -7.23 13.22 7.24
N ILE A 131 -6.96 13.06 5.95
CA ILE A 131 -6.81 11.76 5.30
C ILE A 131 -5.35 11.32 5.46
N GLU A 132 -5.16 10.19 6.13
CA GLU A 132 -3.89 9.50 6.20
C GLU A 132 -3.80 8.48 5.07
N ILE A 133 -2.60 8.34 4.51
CA ILE A 133 -2.34 7.39 3.43
C ILE A 133 -1.24 6.44 3.90
N HIS A 134 -1.55 5.15 3.89
CA HIS A 134 -0.57 4.10 4.12
C HIS A 134 -0.33 3.36 2.81
N PHE A 135 0.92 3.34 2.38
CA PHE A 135 1.34 2.59 1.21
C PHE A 135 1.89 1.23 1.60
N ILE A 136 1.46 0.17 0.91
CA ILE A 136 1.94 -1.20 1.08
C ILE A 136 2.29 -1.73 -0.30
N GLY A 137 3.57 -2.04 -0.52
CA GLY A 137 4.07 -2.51 -1.80
C GLY A 137 5.37 -3.30 -1.66
N PRO A 138 5.94 -3.74 -2.79
CA PRO A 138 7.24 -4.40 -2.80
C PRO A 138 8.33 -3.45 -2.28
N ASN A 139 9.41 -4.03 -1.77
CA ASN A 139 10.57 -3.24 -1.38
C ASN A 139 11.25 -2.70 -2.64
N LEU A 140 11.34 -1.38 -2.76
CA LEU A 140 11.96 -0.68 -3.88
C LEU A 140 13.49 -0.58 -3.74
N SER A 141 14.09 -1.19 -2.70
CA SER A 141 15.53 -1.30 -2.60
C SER A 141 16.03 -2.10 -3.81
N SER A 142 16.58 -1.36 -4.78
CA SER A 142 17.26 -1.78 -6.00
C SER A 142 17.42 -3.29 -6.13
N ALA A 143 16.87 -3.84 -7.23
CA ALA A 143 17.45 -4.99 -7.91
C ALA A 143 18.93 -5.04 -7.58
N ALA A 144 19.35 -6.10 -6.87
CA ALA A 144 20.72 -6.27 -6.45
C ALA A 144 21.60 -5.93 -7.65
N VAL A 145 22.25 -4.78 -7.60
CA VAL A 145 23.47 -4.60 -8.35
C VAL A 145 24.34 -5.69 -7.76
N GLU A 146 24.42 -6.81 -8.48
CA GLU A 146 25.54 -7.73 -8.37
C GLU A 146 26.75 -6.87 -8.69
N ASP A 147 27.28 -6.23 -7.64
CA ASP A 147 28.58 -5.61 -7.67
C ASP A 147 29.56 -6.78 -7.78
N ASP A 148 29.85 -7.15 -9.03
CA ASP A 148 30.84 -8.16 -9.42
C ASP A 148 32.27 -7.83 -8.94
N ASN A 149 32.45 -6.80 -8.10
CA ASN A 149 33.72 -6.39 -7.50
C ASN A 149 33.85 -6.71 -6.00
N GLN A 150 33.14 -7.70 -5.46
CA GLN A 150 33.61 -8.33 -4.22
C GLN A 150 34.70 -9.37 -4.54
N PRO A 151 35.97 -9.16 -4.15
CA PRO A 151 36.96 -10.23 -4.17
C PRO A 151 36.50 -11.31 -3.19
N GLY A 152 36.00 -12.43 -3.74
CA GLY A 152 35.59 -13.59 -2.96
C GLY A 152 36.75 -14.14 -2.09
N PRO A 153 36.43 -14.90 -1.03
CA PRO A 153 37.44 -15.44 -0.13
C PRO A 153 38.42 -16.32 -0.91
N SER A 154 39.71 -15.99 -0.82
CA SER A 154 40.77 -16.78 -1.42
C SER A 154 40.71 -18.20 -0.87
N THR A 155 40.40 -19.17 -1.73
CA THR A 155 40.65 -20.59 -1.45
C THR A 155 42.17 -20.76 -1.38
N GLY A 156 42.72 -20.67 -0.17
CA GLY A 156 44.12 -20.92 0.13
C GLY A 156 44.47 -22.38 -0.15
N ALA A 157 44.89 -22.66 -1.38
CA ALA A 157 45.58 -23.89 -1.72
C ALA A 157 47.03 -23.82 -1.20
N SER A 158 47.34 -24.79 -0.35
CA SER A 158 48.62 -25.10 0.27
C SER A 158 49.85 -24.96 -0.65
N ASN A 159 50.95 -24.42 -0.11
CA ASN A 159 52.21 -25.14 -0.20
C ASN A 159 53.25 -24.79 0.88
N SER A 160 53.95 -25.86 1.26
CA SER A 160 54.97 -26.01 2.30
C SER A 160 56.24 -25.19 2.05
N SER A 161 56.86 -24.63 3.11
CA SER A 161 58.18 -25.10 3.60
C SER A 161 58.84 -24.17 4.63
N ASN A 162 59.52 -24.82 5.57
CA ASN A 162 60.67 -24.37 6.38
C ASN A 162 60.48 -23.41 7.56
N GLY A 163 60.50 -24.01 8.75
CA GLY A 163 61.67 -23.87 9.63
C GLY A 163 61.59 -22.80 10.72
N GLY A 164 61.22 -23.21 11.94
CA GLY A 164 61.37 -22.37 13.13
C GLY A 164 60.78 -23.02 14.38
N ILE A 165 61.64 -23.59 15.22
CA ILE A 165 61.32 -24.35 16.43
C ILE A 165 61.12 -23.39 17.63
N LEU A 166 60.34 -23.85 18.64
CA LEU A 166 60.24 -23.42 20.06
C LEU A 166 59.27 -22.26 20.34
N LYS A 167 58.41 -22.26 21.39
CA LYS A 167 58.19 -23.13 22.55
C LYS A 167 56.81 -22.81 23.16
N ARG A 168 56.13 -23.82 23.70
CA ARG A 168 54.91 -23.71 24.54
C ARG A 168 55.11 -22.78 25.75
N LYS A 169 54.08 -21.97 26.05
CA LYS A 169 53.64 -21.71 27.42
C LYS A 169 52.14 -21.37 27.43
N GLN A 170 51.31 -22.31 27.89
CA GLN A 170 50.11 -21.99 28.65
C GLN A 170 50.53 -21.18 29.89
N ILE A 171 49.76 -20.21 30.36
CA ILE A 171 49.21 -20.11 31.73
C ILE A 171 48.05 -19.09 31.72
N ILE A 172 46.98 -19.47 32.41
CA ILE A 172 45.73 -18.78 32.76
C ILE A 172 45.98 -17.62 33.75
N LYS A 173 45.30 -16.48 33.59
CA LYS A 173 44.43 -15.86 34.59
C LYS A 173 43.67 -14.68 34.01
#